data_AF-A0ABD1IN39-F1
#
_entry.id   AF-A0ABD1IN39-F1
#
_cell.length_a   1.000
_cell.length_b   1.000
_cell.length_c   1.000
_cell.angle_alpha   90.00
_cell.angle_beta   90.00
_cell.angle_gamma   90.00
#
_symmetry.space_group_name_H-M   'P 1'
#
loop_
_entity.id
_entity.type
_entity.pdbx_description
1 polymer ?
#
loop_
_entity_poly.entity_id
_entity_poly.type
_entity_poly.pdbx_seq_one_letter_code
_entity_poly.pdbx_strand_id
1 'polypeptide(L)'
;MKSGQRQSINHLNETSREKSSPKSAEAPTVPIEDLFTSLNRHIQRSEFHLAVRVSDQVLSIAPGDEDAILCKVVALIKNDNIDDALSAVEK
;
A
#
# COMPACT_ATOMS: atom_id res chain seq x y z
N MET A 1 -57.24 -47.75 11.04
CA MET A 1 -58.35 -46.86 10.64
C MET A 1 -57.75 -45.57 10.11
N LYS A 2 -58.03 -45.26 8.83
CA LYS A 2 -58.21 -43.94 8.17
C LYS A 2 -57.35 -42.77 8.67
N SER A 3 -56.42 -42.28 7.84
CA SER A 3 -56.65 -41.14 6.93
C SER A 3 -56.59 -39.79 7.65
N GLY A 4 -55.70 -38.89 7.25
CA GLY A 4 -55.62 -37.57 7.89
C GLY A 4 -54.53 -36.68 7.31
N GLN A 5 -54.75 -36.29 6.07
CA GLN A 5 -53.91 -35.50 5.18
C GLN A 5 -53.82 -34.00 5.55
N ARG A 6 -52.71 -33.34 5.16
CA ARG A 6 -52.47 -31.88 4.98
C ARG A 6 -52.29 -31.03 6.27
N GLN A 7 -51.49 -29.96 6.34
CA GLN A 7 -50.78 -29.17 5.33
C GLN A 7 -49.67 -28.31 5.98
N SER A 8 -48.76 -27.89 5.12
CA SER A 8 -47.69 -26.88 5.18
C SER A 8 -47.86 -25.70 6.15
N ILE A 9 -46.74 -25.22 6.74
CA ILE A 9 -46.19 -23.86 6.53
C ILE A 9 -44.91 -23.57 7.37
N ASN A 10 -43.82 -23.30 6.65
CA ASN A 10 -42.81 -22.24 6.83
C ASN A 10 -42.28 -21.88 8.22
N HIS A 11 -41.00 -22.21 8.46
CA HIS A 11 -40.02 -21.18 8.79
C HIS A 11 -38.62 -21.57 8.32
N LEU A 12 -38.23 -20.99 7.19
CA LEU A 12 -36.83 -20.84 6.80
C LEU A 12 -36.15 -20.00 7.88
N ASN A 13 -35.23 -20.57 8.65
CA ASN A 13 -34.30 -19.76 9.43
C ASN A 13 -32.99 -19.66 8.65
N GLU A 14 -32.92 -18.57 7.88
CA GLU A 14 -31.69 -18.01 7.34
C GLU A 14 -30.65 -17.88 8.46
N THR A 15 -29.46 -18.43 8.22
CA THR A 15 -28.24 -17.86 8.79
C THR A 15 -27.18 -17.88 7.71
N SER A 16 -27.33 -16.94 6.78
CA SER A 16 -26.27 -16.42 5.93
C SER A 16 -25.11 -16.03 6.83
N ARG A 17 -24.10 -16.91 6.93
CA ARG A 17 -22.77 -16.52 7.41
C ARG A 17 -22.10 -15.79 6.26
N GLU A 18 -22.46 -14.52 6.07
CA GLU A 18 -21.61 -13.59 5.36
C GLU A 18 -20.30 -13.51 6.12
N LYS A 19 -19.31 -14.18 5.56
CA LYS A 19 -17.92 -14.10 5.97
C LYS A 19 -17.46 -12.70 5.56
N SER A 20 -17.64 -11.75 6.46
CA SER A 20 -17.07 -10.42 6.36
C SER A 20 -15.55 -10.57 6.25
N SER A 21 -15.07 -10.50 5.01
CA SER A 21 -13.68 -10.22 4.72
C SER A 21 -13.31 -8.90 5.39
N PRO A 22 -12.13 -8.78 6.02
CA PRO A 22 -11.68 -7.50 6.51
C PRO A 22 -11.57 -6.58 5.30
N LYS A 23 -12.42 -5.56 5.27
CA LYS A 23 -12.33 -4.43 4.35
C LYS A 23 -10.95 -3.84 4.58
N SER A 24 -10.00 -4.18 3.70
CA SER A 24 -8.69 -3.54 3.65
C SER A 24 -8.99 -2.06 3.58
N ALA A 25 -8.64 -1.31 4.62
CA ALA A 25 -8.78 0.13 4.61
C ALA A 25 -7.97 0.61 3.41
N GLU A 26 -8.66 1.05 2.37
CA GLU A 26 -8.07 1.64 1.18
C GLU A 26 -7.38 2.91 1.67
N ALA A 27 -6.08 2.80 1.94
CA ALA A 27 -5.28 3.96 2.30
C ALA A 27 -5.46 4.99 1.18
N PRO A 28 -5.62 6.28 1.49
CA PRO A 28 -5.76 7.30 0.47
C PRO A 28 -4.59 7.18 -0.51
N THR A 29 -4.89 6.90 -1.76
CA THR A 29 -3.89 6.81 -2.83
C THR A 29 -3.36 8.21 -3.07
N VAL A 30 -2.22 8.53 -2.47
CA VAL A 30 -1.52 9.79 -2.73
C VAL A 30 -1.04 9.77 -4.18
N PRO A 31 -1.37 10.80 -4.99
CA PRO A 31 -0.87 10.90 -6.36
C PRO A 31 0.67 10.87 -6.40
N ILE A 32 1.24 10.20 -7.40
CA ILE A 32 2.71 10.12 -7.56
C ILE A 32 3.34 11.52 -7.67
N GLU A 33 2.66 12.48 -8.33
CA GLU A 33 3.14 13.87 -8.44
C GLU A 33 3.24 14.58 -7.08
N ASP A 34 2.31 14.30 -6.16
CA ASP A 34 2.36 14.83 -4.80
C ASP A 34 3.51 14.21 -4.01
N LEU A 35 3.82 12.93 -4.27
CA LEU A 35 5.00 12.27 -3.69
C LEU A 35 6.29 12.92 -4.20
N PHE A 36 6.42 13.23 -5.49
CA PHE A 36 7.59 13.95 -6.00
C PHE A 36 7.71 15.37 -5.43
N THR A 37 6.59 16.07 -5.27
CA THR A 37 6.56 17.37 -4.59
C THR A 37 7.04 17.26 -3.14
N SER A 38 6.60 16.23 -2.43
CA SER A 38 7.02 15.92 -1.07
C SER A 38 8.51 15.56 -0.99
N LEU A 39 8.98 14.72 -1.91
CA LEU A 39 10.36 14.28 -2.03
C LEU A 39 11.30 15.48 -2.21
N ASN A 40 11.01 16.35 -3.18
CA ASN A 40 11.80 17.55 -3.42
C ASN A 40 11.86 18.43 -2.16
N ARG A 41 10.74 18.62 -1.46
CA ARG A 41 10.72 19.38 -0.19
C ARG A 41 11.63 18.76 0.87
N HIS A 42 11.62 17.44 1.05
CA HIS A 42 12.49 16.76 2.02
C HIS A 42 13.97 16.88 1.64
N ILE A 43 14.31 16.77 0.34
CA ILE A 43 15.67 16.98 -0.16
C ILE A 43 16.16 18.40 0.15
N GLN A 44 15.36 19.43 -0.13
CA GLN A 44 15.72 20.83 0.14
C GLN A 44 15.94 21.11 1.63
N ARG A 45 15.22 20.39 2.51
CA ARG A 45 15.36 20.51 3.96
C ARG A 45 16.43 19.60 4.56
N SER A 46 17.17 18.87 3.72
CA SER A 46 18.15 17.85 4.13
C SER A 46 17.55 16.75 5.02
N GLU A 47 16.25 16.49 4.89
CA GLU A 47 15.52 15.45 5.61
C GLU A 47 15.64 14.12 4.85
N PHE A 48 16.87 13.62 4.65
CA PHE A 48 17.15 12.53 3.72
C PHE A 48 16.48 11.21 4.11
N HIS A 49 16.34 10.91 5.40
CA HIS A 49 15.56 9.75 5.87
C HIS A 49 14.07 9.81 5.46
N LEU A 50 13.47 11.00 5.39
CA LEU A 50 12.10 11.17 4.88
C LEU A 50 12.07 11.07 3.36
N ALA A 51 13.08 11.61 2.67
CA ALA A 51 13.21 11.48 1.23
C ALA A 51 13.28 10.00 0.80
N VAL A 52 14.08 9.17 1.47
CA VAL A 52 14.15 7.72 1.20
C VAL A 52 12.78 7.06 1.33
N ARG A 53 12.03 7.36 2.39
CA ARG A 53 10.68 6.81 2.60
C ARG A 53 9.70 7.21 1.50
N VAL A 54 9.76 8.46 1.04
CA VAL A 54 8.90 8.93 -0.05
C VAL A 54 9.31 8.28 -1.38
N SER A 55 10.61 8.11 -1.64
CA SER A 55 11.09 7.36 -2.81
C SER A 55 10.61 5.90 -2.78
N ASP A 56 10.61 5.25 -1.61
CA ASP A 56 10.07 3.89 -1.46
C ASP A 56 8.56 3.83 -1.77
N GLN A 57 7.81 4.87 -1.40
CA GLN A 57 6.39 4.96 -1.75
C GLN A 57 6.19 5.11 -3.27
N VAL A 58 7.01 5.93 -3.94
CA VAL A 58 6.97 6.05 -5.41
C VAL A 58 7.30 4.72 -6.06
N LEU A 59 8.36 4.03 -5.61
CA LEU A 59 8.76 2.72 -6.14
C LEU A 59 7.76 1.60 -5.85
N SER A 60 6.98 1.71 -4.78
CA SER A 60 5.87 0.79 -4.53
C SER A 60 4.73 0.94 -5.55
N ILE A 61 4.58 2.11 -6.17
CA ILE A 61 3.56 2.39 -7.19
C ILE A 61 4.14 2.15 -8.59
N ALA A 62 5.39 2.56 -8.82
CA ALA A 62 6.11 2.44 -10.08
C ALA A 62 7.52 1.85 -9.84
N PRO A 63 7.67 0.50 -9.79
CA PRO A 63 8.94 -0.14 -9.44
C PRO A 63 10.12 0.10 -10.41
N GLY A 64 9.84 0.60 -11.62
CA GLY A 64 10.83 0.91 -12.65
C GLY A 64 11.03 2.40 -12.89
N ASP A 65 10.55 3.26 -11.99
CA ASP A 65 10.73 4.70 -12.09
C ASP A 65 12.19 5.08 -11.80
N GLU A 66 12.94 5.37 -12.86
CA GLU A 66 14.38 5.67 -12.77
C GLU A 66 14.65 6.90 -11.89
N ASP A 67 13.80 7.93 -11.96
CA ASP A 67 13.94 9.15 -11.17
C ASP A 67 13.82 8.86 -9.66
N ALA A 68 12.87 8.03 -9.26
CA ALA A 68 12.69 7.60 -7.87
C ALA A 68 13.88 6.76 -7.36
N ILE A 69 14.44 5.89 -8.20
CA ILE A 69 15.65 5.12 -7.88
C ILE A 69 16.83 6.07 -7.66
N LEU A 70 17.09 6.98 -8.61
CA LEU A 70 18.20 7.93 -8.53
C LEU A 70 18.06 8.85 -7.31
N CYS A 71 16.85 9.36 -7.05
CA CYS A 71 16.58 10.17 -5.88
C CYS A 71 16.83 9.41 -4.57
N LYS A 72 16.43 8.13 -4.51
CA LYS A 72 16.69 7.27 -3.33
C LYS A 72 18.19 7.10 -3.09
N VAL A 73 18.96 6.79 -4.13
CA VAL A 73 20.42 6.63 -4.04
C VAL A 73 21.09 7.91 -3.54
N VAL A 74 20.75 9.06 -4.13
CA VAL A 74 21.30 10.35 -3.70
C VAL A 74 20.92 10.68 -2.25
N ALA A 75 19.68 10.38 -1.83
CA ALA A 75 19.24 10.57 -0.46
C ALA A 75 19.99 9.65 0.53
N LEU A 76 20.21 8.38 0.18
CA LEU A 76 20.96 7.43 1.01
C LEU A 76 22.43 7.84 1.20
N ILE A 77 23.10 8.26 0.11
CA ILE A 77 24.48 8.77 0.17
C ILE A 77 24.54 10.00 1.08
N LYS A 78 23.61 10.94 0.91
CA LYS A 78 23.55 12.16 1.73
C LYS A 78 23.16 11.91 3.19
N ASN A 79 22.54 10.77 3.49
CA ASN A 79 22.22 10.33 4.85
C ASN A 79 23.35 9.52 5.50
N ASP A 80 24.50 9.36 4.84
CA ASP A 80 25.63 8.52 5.27
C ASP A 80 25.28 7.02 5.41
N ASN A 81 24.18 6.58 4.78
CA ASN A 81 23.76 5.18 4.73
C ASN A 81 24.34 4.51 3.46
N ILE A 82 25.66 4.33 3.43
CA ILE A 82 26.37 3.90 2.22
C ILE A 82 26.03 2.44 1.82
N ASP A 83 25.81 1.55 2.80
CA ASP A 83 25.45 0.14 2.54
C ASP A 83 24.08 0.00 1.87
N ASP A 84 23.10 0.78 2.32
CA ASP A 84 21.75 0.82 1.72
C ASP A 84 21.81 1.43 0.31
N ALA A 85 22.66 2.43 0.10
CA ALA A 85 22.86 3.06 -1.21
C ALA A 85 23.43 2.06 -2.24
N LEU A 86 24.41 1.25 -1.83
CA LEU A 86 25.02 0.23 -2.68
C LEU A 86 23.99 -0.85 -3.07
N SER A 87 23.22 -1.33 -2.09
CA SER A 87 22.16 -2.34 -2.31
C SER A 87 21.07 -1.85 -3.27
N ALA A 88 20.83 -0.54 -3.35
CA ALA A 88 19.86 0.04 -4.28
C ALA A 88 20.37 0.07 -5.74
N VAL A 89 21.69 0.09 -5.95
CA VAL A 89 22.33 0.11 -7.27
C VAL A 89 22.62 -1.30 -7.81
N GLU A 90 22.87 -2.27 -6.93
CA GLU A 90 23.24 -3.64 -7.30
C GLU A 90 22.08 -4.53 -7.81
N LYS A 91 21.06 -3.95 -8.44
CA LYS A 91 19.97 -4.71 -9.09
C LYS A 91 20.20 -4.95 -10.57
#